data_AF-A0A6J8E9A1-F1
#
_entry.id   AF-A0A6J8E9A1-F1
#
_cell.length_a   1.000
_cell.length_b   1.000
_cell.length_c   1.000
_cell.angle_alpha   90.00
_cell.angle_beta   90.00
_cell.angle_gamma   90.00
#
_symmetry.space_group_name_H-M   'P 1'
#
loop_
_entity.id
_entity.type
_entity.pdbx_description
1 polymer ?
#
loop_
_entity_poly.entity_id
_entity_poly.type
_entity_poly.pdbx_seq_one_letter_code
_entity_poly.pdbx_strand_id
1 'polypeptide(L)'
;MNIQLPESGIYAGESMIGYLHTEMVRLLSKMMDKFVTTRAITAQSDITKVDFRCKDNQHDNTRIGMKVREFLSDNDDLPPQTVNNFFSTVREFYCTMTETMIKKFPFQDKVLRGISFLNPLSKDKLSPDEVVSLSDRFLNYNQQETSQLEYEAAEYILTPDLPAFDPDTPSLNQFWTSIGNLKLPSGKQQFQHLFALSKVVLALPHSNADTERTFSMLKKIQSDPRDNLANKTIHGLLSVKINRLSPV
;
A
#
# COMPACT_ATOMS: atom_id res chain seq x y z
N MET A 1 -20.28 7.68 -7.87
CA MET A 1 -19.77 7.93 -6.51
C MET A 1 -18.34 8.40 -6.65
N ASN A 2 -18.14 9.71 -6.64
CA ASN A 2 -16.82 10.35 -6.83
C ASN A 2 -16.06 10.27 -5.51
N ILE A 3 -14.95 9.53 -5.50
CA ILE A 3 -13.98 9.63 -4.41
C ILE A 3 -13.05 10.79 -4.81
N GLN A 4 -13.34 11.95 -4.23
CA GLN A 4 -12.44 13.09 -4.24
C GLN A 4 -11.22 12.67 -3.40
N LEU A 5 -10.02 12.63 -4.00
CA LEU A 5 -8.79 12.49 -3.22
C LEU A 5 -8.70 13.73 -2.31
N PRO A 6 -8.48 13.59 -0.99
CA PRO A 6 -8.41 14.73 -0.09
C PRO A 6 -7.27 15.64 -0.51
N GLU A 7 -7.56 16.94 -0.59
CA GLU A 7 -6.58 17.97 -0.87
C GLU A 7 -5.39 17.88 0.11
N SER A 8 -4.21 18.07 -0.46
CA SER A 8 -2.87 17.83 0.05
C SER A 8 -2.44 18.77 1.20
N GLY A 9 -3.25 18.91 2.24
CA GLY A 9 -3.05 19.91 3.30
C GLY A 9 -2.69 19.39 4.69
N ILE A 10 -3.02 18.14 5.07
CA ILE A 10 -2.93 17.70 6.48
C ILE A 10 -2.17 16.37 6.68
N TYR A 11 -1.93 15.57 5.64
CA TYR A 11 -1.48 14.17 5.78
C TYR A 11 0.03 13.91 5.60
N ALA A 12 0.88 14.95 5.59
CA ALA A 12 2.29 14.81 5.23
C ALA A 12 3.18 13.99 6.22
N GLY A 13 2.58 13.36 7.24
CA GLY A 13 3.29 12.54 8.23
C GLY A 13 2.58 11.25 8.68
N GLU A 14 1.43 10.89 8.11
CA GLU A 14 0.75 9.65 8.49
C GLU A 14 1.22 8.47 7.64
N SER A 15 1.54 7.36 8.32
CA SER A 15 1.99 6.14 7.65
C SER A 15 0.84 5.48 6.92
N MET A 16 0.95 5.39 5.59
CA MET A 16 -0.02 4.72 4.71
C MET A 16 0.43 3.30 4.32
N ILE A 17 1.47 2.77 4.98
CA ILE A 17 2.11 1.50 4.58
C ILE A 17 1.14 0.31 4.62
N GLY A 18 0.14 0.34 5.52
CA GLY A 18 -0.94 -0.66 5.61
C GLY A 18 -1.82 -0.75 4.37
N TYR A 19 -1.86 0.28 3.52
CA TYR A 19 -2.65 0.29 2.29
C TYR A 19 -1.86 -0.15 1.06
N LEU A 20 -0.53 -0.19 1.14
CA LEU A 20 0.34 -0.31 -0.04
C LEU A 20 0.03 -1.57 -0.86
N HIS A 21 -0.02 -2.73 -0.22
CA HIS A 21 -0.30 -3.98 -0.92
C HIS A 21 -1.70 -3.99 -1.53
N THR A 22 -2.72 -3.55 -0.78
CA THR A 22 -4.10 -3.43 -1.29
C THR A 22 -4.17 -2.48 -2.49
N GLU A 23 -3.46 -1.36 -2.46
CA GLU A 23 -3.40 -0.38 -3.54
C GLU A 23 -2.65 -0.92 -4.77
N MET A 24 -1.60 -1.71 -4.59
CA MET A 24 -0.92 -2.41 -5.68
C MET A 24 -1.86 -3.38 -6.39
N VAL A 25 -2.61 -4.20 -5.63
CA VAL A 25 -3.61 -5.12 -6.16
C VAL A 25 -4.71 -4.35 -6.89
N ARG A 26 -5.25 -3.29 -6.27
CA ARG A 26 -6.30 -2.45 -6.85
C ARG A 26 -5.85 -1.78 -8.16
N LEU A 27 -4.62 -1.27 -8.21
CA LEU A 27 -4.07 -0.66 -9.41
C LEU A 27 -3.94 -1.69 -10.53
N LEU A 28 -3.42 -2.89 -10.25
CA LEU A 28 -3.33 -3.97 -11.22
C LEU A 28 -4.71 -4.38 -11.74
N SER A 29 -5.72 -4.53 -10.85
CA SER A 29 -7.10 -4.81 -11.24
C SER A 29 -7.65 -3.75 -12.18
N LYS A 30 -7.45 -2.46 -11.86
CA LYS A 30 -7.93 -1.34 -12.68
C LYS A 30 -7.30 -1.31 -14.07
N MET A 31 -6.05 -1.73 -14.19
CA MET A 31 -5.37 -1.84 -15.48
C MET A 31 -5.87 -3.05 -16.27
N MET A 32 -6.02 -4.21 -15.63
CA MET A 32 -6.57 -5.41 -16.26
C MET A 32 -8.01 -5.18 -16.75
N ASP A 33 -8.87 -4.55 -15.95
CA ASP A 33 -10.28 -4.27 -16.27
C ASP A 33 -10.47 -3.41 -17.54
N LYS A 34 -9.41 -2.81 -18.09
CA LYS A 34 -9.46 -2.13 -19.39
C LYS A 34 -9.61 -3.10 -20.56
N PHE A 35 -9.12 -4.33 -20.44
CA PHE A 35 -9.07 -5.29 -21.54
C PHE A 35 -9.41 -6.73 -21.15
N VAL A 36 -9.43 -7.05 -19.85
CA VAL A 36 -9.76 -8.36 -19.27
C VAL A 36 -11.14 -8.30 -18.63
N THR A 37 -11.93 -9.34 -18.85
CA THR A 37 -13.27 -9.48 -18.27
C THR A 37 -13.23 -9.51 -16.74
N THR A 38 -14.21 -8.87 -16.10
CA THR A 38 -14.36 -8.90 -14.65
C THR A 38 -14.42 -10.32 -14.10
N ARG A 39 -15.09 -11.24 -14.82
CA ARG A 39 -15.15 -12.67 -14.48
C ARG A 39 -13.76 -13.29 -14.32
N ALA A 40 -12.86 -13.05 -15.28
CA ALA A 40 -11.50 -13.60 -15.23
C ALA A 40 -10.68 -12.99 -14.08
N ILE A 41 -10.86 -11.70 -13.79
CA ILE A 41 -10.18 -11.01 -12.68
C ILE A 41 -10.66 -11.54 -11.33
N THR A 42 -11.96 -11.75 -11.15
CA THR A 42 -12.53 -12.20 -9.86
C THR A 42 -12.44 -13.70 -9.64
N ALA A 43 -12.16 -14.49 -10.67
CA ALA A 43 -12.05 -15.94 -10.57
C ALA A 43 -10.79 -16.40 -9.81
N GLN A 44 -9.77 -15.56 -9.71
CA GLN A 44 -8.52 -15.86 -9.02
C GLN A 44 -8.43 -15.10 -7.70
N SER A 45 -7.98 -15.78 -6.65
CA SER A 45 -7.63 -15.12 -5.37
C SER A 45 -6.36 -14.28 -5.50
N ASP A 46 -5.40 -14.73 -6.31
CA ASP A 46 -4.17 -14.02 -6.64
C ASP A 46 -4.28 -13.42 -8.04
N ILE A 47 -4.38 -12.09 -8.09
CA ILE A 47 -4.52 -11.35 -9.34
C ILE A 47 -3.33 -11.50 -10.28
N THR A 48 -2.15 -11.85 -9.78
CA THR A 48 -0.96 -12.06 -10.62
C THR A 48 -1.04 -13.33 -11.46
N LYS A 49 -1.99 -14.23 -11.14
CA LYS A 49 -2.20 -15.51 -11.84
C LYS A 49 -3.30 -15.46 -12.90
N VAL A 50 -3.95 -14.32 -13.09
CA VAL A 50 -4.96 -14.15 -14.14
C VAL A 50 -4.29 -14.33 -15.50
N ASP A 51 -4.78 -15.27 -16.31
CA ASP A 51 -4.34 -15.40 -17.70
C ASP A 51 -4.97 -14.30 -18.55
N PHE A 52 -4.38 -13.11 -18.48
CA PHE A 52 -4.82 -11.92 -19.19
C PHE A 52 -4.44 -11.93 -20.68
N ARG A 53 -3.62 -12.88 -21.14
CA ARG A 53 -3.26 -13.03 -22.56
C ARG A 53 -4.24 -13.93 -23.31
N CYS A 54 -4.95 -14.81 -22.61
CA CYS A 54 -6.02 -15.62 -23.19
C CYS A 54 -7.17 -14.75 -23.74
N LYS A 55 -7.53 -14.96 -25.01
CA LYS A 55 -8.60 -14.21 -25.68
C LYS A 55 -9.97 -14.41 -25.02
N ASP A 56 -10.27 -15.60 -24.52
CA ASP A 56 -11.54 -15.91 -23.86
C ASP A 56 -11.73 -15.16 -22.52
N ASN A 57 -10.63 -14.69 -21.94
CA ASN A 57 -10.62 -13.87 -20.74
C ASN A 57 -10.68 -12.37 -21.05
N GLN A 58 -10.51 -11.96 -22.31
CA GLN A 58 -10.46 -10.57 -22.72
C GLN A 58 -11.82 -10.07 -23.22
N HIS A 59 -12.01 -8.76 -23.15
CA HIS A 59 -13.13 -8.11 -23.81
C HIS A 59 -12.97 -8.17 -25.33
N ASP A 60 -14.08 -8.23 -26.05
CA ASP A 60 -14.09 -8.02 -27.51
C ASP A 60 -13.58 -6.62 -27.82
N ASN A 61 -14.07 -5.61 -27.10
CA ASN A 61 -13.68 -4.21 -27.23
C ASN A 61 -12.96 -3.68 -25.99
N THR A 62 -11.71 -3.27 -26.15
CA THR A 62 -10.90 -2.64 -25.10
C THR A 62 -11.49 -1.28 -24.68
N ARG A 63 -11.37 -0.93 -23.40
CA ARG A 63 -11.88 0.33 -22.84
C ARG A 63 -10.87 1.47 -23.07
N ILE A 64 -11.03 2.15 -24.20
CA ILE A 64 -10.18 3.28 -24.67
C ILE A 64 -10.67 4.68 -24.26
N GLY A 65 -11.77 4.76 -23.50
CA GLY A 65 -12.38 6.04 -23.09
C GLY A 65 -13.37 6.61 -24.10
N MET A 66 -14.21 7.54 -23.66
CA MET A 66 -15.35 8.07 -24.42
C MET A 66 -14.91 8.88 -25.65
N LYS A 67 -13.96 9.81 -25.50
CA LYS A 67 -13.46 10.66 -26.59
C LYS A 67 -12.91 9.87 -27.79
N VAL A 68 -12.21 8.76 -27.53
CA VAL A 68 -11.67 7.94 -28.62
C VAL A 68 -12.79 7.16 -29.31
N ARG A 69 -13.83 6.74 -28.57
CA ARG A 69 -15.02 6.12 -29.16
C ARG A 69 -15.81 7.10 -30.01
N GLU A 70 -16.02 8.32 -29.53
CA GLU A 70 -16.66 9.40 -30.29
C GLU A 70 -15.88 9.66 -31.58
N PHE A 71 -14.56 9.82 -31.50
CA PHE A 71 -13.73 9.97 -32.69
C PHE A 71 -13.88 8.82 -33.70
N LEU A 72 -13.89 7.57 -33.23
CA LEU A 72 -14.08 6.41 -34.13
C LEU A 72 -15.50 6.33 -34.70
N SER A 73 -16.50 6.82 -33.97
CA SER A 73 -17.89 6.89 -34.45
C SER A 73 -18.11 8.02 -35.45
N ASP A 74 -17.42 9.15 -35.27
CA ASP A 74 -17.50 10.32 -36.15
C ASP A 74 -16.72 10.12 -37.46
N ASN A 75 -15.84 9.11 -37.52
CA ASN A 75 -15.02 8.76 -38.68
C ASN A 75 -15.31 7.31 -39.11
N ASP A 76 -16.54 7.04 -39.52
CA ASP A 76 -17.01 5.71 -39.95
C ASP A 76 -16.48 5.27 -41.32
N ASP A 77 -15.85 6.19 -42.04
CA ASP A 77 -15.12 5.98 -43.30
C ASP A 77 -13.77 5.28 -43.11
N LEU A 78 -13.31 5.12 -41.87
CA LEU A 78 -12.06 4.43 -41.56
C LEU A 78 -12.11 2.95 -42.00
N PRO A 79 -11.05 2.45 -42.67
CA PRO A 79 -10.98 1.04 -43.04
C PRO A 79 -11.09 0.13 -41.81
N PRO A 80 -11.90 -0.95 -41.85
CA PRO A 80 -12.05 -1.87 -40.72
C PRO A 80 -10.72 -2.45 -40.23
N GLN A 81 -9.77 -2.66 -41.14
CA GLN A 81 -8.42 -3.12 -40.81
C GLN A 81 -7.66 -2.14 -39.92
N THR A 82 -7.79 -0.83 -40.17
CA THR A 82 -7.14 0.23 -39.39
C THR A 82 -7.68 0.25 -37.96
N VAL A 83 -9.01 0.17 -37.81
CA VAL A 83 -9.68 0.12 -36.51
C VAL A 83 -9.26 -1.14 -35.73
N ASN A 84 -9.24 -2.30 -36.39
CA ASN A 84 -8.79 -3.55 -35.78
C ASN A 84 -7.31 -3.50 -35.34
N ASN A 85 -6.43 -2.94 -36.18
CA ASN A 85 -5.01 -2.77 -35.85
C ASN A 85 -4.82 -1.83 -34.65
N PHE A 86 -5.61 -0.75 -34.58
CA PHE A 86 -5.61 0.17 -33.44
C PHE A 86 -5.98 -0.56 -32.14
N PHE A 87 -7.11 -1.29 -32.10
CA PHE A 87 -7.52 -2.05 -30.92
C PHE A 87 -6.51 -3.14 -30.54
N SER A 88 -5.89 -3.80 -31.54
CA SER A 88 -4.84 -4.78 -31.28
C SER A 88 -3.61 -4.14 -30.63
N THR A 89 -3.21 -2.96 -31.09
CA THR A 89 -2.05 -2.23 -30.54
C THR A 89 -2.31 -1.75 -29.12
N VAL A 90 -3.49 -1.19 -28.86
CA VAL A 90 -3.91 -0.76 -27.52
C VAL A 90 -3.94 -1.95 -26.55
N ARG A 91 -4.43 -3.10 -27.01
CA ARG A 91 -4.46 -4.32 -26.21
C ARG A 91 -3.06 -4.80 -25.86
N GLU A 92 -2.14 -4.79 -26.83
CA GLU A 92 -0.74 -5.16 -26.60
C GLU A 92 -0.06 -4.22 -25.61
N PHE A 93 -0.35 -2.91 -25.68
CA PHE A 93 0.11 -1.93 -24.70
C PHE A 93 -0.34 -2.28 -23.28
N TYR A 94 -1.65 -2.54 -23.08
CA TYR A 94 -2.17 -2.90 -21.76
C TYR A 94 -1.60 -4.23 -21.25
N CYS A 95 -1.42 -5.22 -22.12
CA CYS A 95 -0.80 -6.49 -21.73
C CYS A 95 0.66 -6.30 -21.30
N THR A 96 1.45 -5.56 -22.08
CA THR A 96 2.86 -5.27 -21.77
C THR A 96 3.00 -4.50 -20.46
N MET A 97 2.14 -3.52 -20.24
CA MET A 97 2.11 -2.75 -19.00
C MET A 97 1.72 -3.63 -17.80
N THR A 98 0.73 -4.51 -17.96
CA THR A 98 0.31 -5.48 -16.93
C THR A 98 1.44 -6.44 -16.56
N GLU A 99 2.13 -7.01 -17.55
CA GLU A 99 3.32 -7.84 -17.34
C GLU A 99 4.43 -7.08 -16.61
N THR A 100 4.66 -5.83 -17.01
CA THR A 100 5.68 -4.98 -16.39
C THR A 100 5.34 -4.69 -14.92
N MET A 101 4.07 -4.41 -14.62
CA MET A 101 3.61 -4.24 -13.24
C MET A 101 3.83 -5.50 -12.43
N ILE A 102 3.38 -6.67 -12.91
CA ILE A 102 3.57 -7.96 -12.22
C ILE A 102 5.06 -8.24 -11.95
N LYS A 103 5.95 -7.91 -12.90
CA LYS A 103 7.40 -8.10 -12.75
C LYS A 103 8.05 -7.12 -11.78
N LYS A 104 7.63 -5.85 -11.77
CA LYS A 104 8.29 -4.79 -10.98
C LYS A 104 7.74 -4.67 -9.56
N PHE A 105 6.49 -5.04 -9.36
CA PHE A 105 5.82 -4.86 -8.08
C PHE A 105 6.02 -6.08 -7.18
N PRO A 106 6.33 -5.89 -5.89
CA PRO A 106 6.60 -6.97 -4.95
C PRO A 106 5.32 -7.64 -4.43
N PHE A 107 4.44 -8.12 -5.31
CA PHE A 107 3.16 -8.75 -4.92
C PHE A 107 3.33 -9.97 -4.01
N GLN A 108 4.41 -10.73 -4.20
CA GLN A 108 4.68 -11.94 -3.43
C GLN A 108 5.52 -11.67 -2.17
N ASP A 109 5.86 -10.41 -1.86
CA ASP A 109 6.57 -10.08 -0.63
C ASP A 109 5.66 -10.36 0.58
N LYS A 110 6.09 -11.27 1.44
CA LYS A 110 5.33 -11.72 2.61
C LYS A 110 5.15 -10.60 3.63
N VAL A 111 6.10 -9.68 3.72
CA VAL A 111 6.02 -8.57 4.66
C VAL A 111 5.04 -7.53 4.19
N LEU A 112 5.08 -7.13 2.92
CA LEU A 112 4.08 -6.19 2.40
C LEU A 112 2.67 -6.77 2.48
N ARG A 113 2.50 -8.08 2.23
CA ARG A 113 1.23 -8.77 2.46
C ARG A 113 0.82 -8.71 3.92
N GLY A 114 1.68 -9.16 4.83
CA GLY A 114 1.39 -9.16 6.26
C GLY A 114 1.03 -7.77 6.79
N ILE A 115 1.78 -6.73 6.41
CA ILE A 115 1.57 -5.33 6.82
C ILE A 115 0.15 -4.83 6.51
N SER A 116 -0.55 -5.43 5.55
CA SER A 116 -1.95 -5.13 5.23
C SER A 116 -2.88 -5.30 6.45
N PHE A 117 -2.47 -6.04 7.48
CA PHE A 117 -3.21 -6.14 8.74
C PHE A 117 -3.48 -4.78 9.39
N LEU A 118 -2.60 -3.81 9.15
CA LEU A 118 -2.74 -2.45 9.67
C LEU A 118 -3.98 -1.74 9.13
N ASN A 119 -4.48 -2.16 7.97
CA ASN A 119 -5.66 -1.56 7.34
C ASN A 119 -6.95 -2.14 7.97
N PRO A 120 -7.71 -1.35 8.75
CA PRO A 120 -8.92 -1.83 9.41
C PRO A 120 -10.01 -2.27 8.41
N LEU A 121 -9.99 -1.73 7.19
CA LEU A 121 -10.93 -2.09 6.13
C LEU A 121 -10.66 -3.47 5.51
N SER A 122 -9.48 -4.03 5.76
CA SER A 122 -9.09 -5.37 5.28
C SER A 122 -9.05 -6.41 6.39
N LYS A 123 -9.63 -6.08 7.56
CA LYS A 123 -9.69 -6.94 8.73
C LYS A 123 -10.19 -8.36 8.43
N ASP A 124 -11.27 -8.49 7.64
CA ASP A 124 -11.87 -9.80 7.32
C ASP A 124 -11.00 -10.66 6.39
N LYS A 125 -9.97 -10.06 5.77
CA LYS A 125 -9.04 -10.73 4.86
C LYS A 125 -7.73 -11.09 5.55
N LEU A 126 -7.63 -10.82 6.85
CA LEU A 126 -6.42 -11.04 7.62
C LEU A 126 -6.12 -12.53 7.78
N SER A 127 -4.86 -12.92 7.56
CA SER A 127 -4.34 -14.22 7.98
C SER A 127 -3.53 -14.06 9.27
N PRO A 128 -3.91 -14.74 10.38
CA PRO A 128 -3.10 -14.75 11.60
C PRO A 128 -1.66 -15.20 11.37
N ASP A 129 -1.44 -16.19 10.49
CA ASP A 129 -0.11 -16.68 10.12
C ASP A 129 0.77 -15.59 9.50
N GLU A 130 0.19 -14.72 8.66
CA GLU A 130 0.91 -13.60 8.07
C GLU A 130 1.32 -12.58 9.13
N VAL A 131 0.47 -12.31 10.13
CA VAL A 131 0.79 -11.42 11.27
C VAL A 131 1.91 -11.99 12.13
N VAL A 132 1.84 -13.28 12.44
CA VAL A 132 2.89 -14.00 13.19
C VAL A 132 4.23 -13.94 12.44
N SER A 133 4.23 -14.10 11.12
CA SER A 133 5.46 -14.00 10.34
C SER A 133 6.13 -12.62 10.39
N LEU A 134 5.36 -11.55 10.68
CA LEU A 134 5.92 -10.21 10.89
C LEU A 134 6.59 -10.08 12.26
N SER A 135 6.07 -10.71 13.32
CA SER A 135 6.69 -10.60 14.64
C SER A 135 8.07 -11.24 14.67
N ASP A 136 8.28 -12.34 13.94
CA ASP A 136 9.59 -12.97 13.78
C ASP A 136 10.61 -12.01 13.15
N ARG A 137 10.16 -11.14 12.23
CA ARG A 137 11.05 -10.20 11.54
C ARG A 137 11.33 -8.93 12.33
N PHE A 138 10.35 -8.41 13.06
CA PHE A 138 10.43 -7.08 13.66
C PHE A 138 10.63 -7.06 15.18
N LEU A 139 10.16 -8.09 15.88
CA LEU A 139 10.12 -8.11 17.35
C LEU A 139 10.87 -9.29 17.97
N ASN A 140 11.16 -10.35 17.21
CA ASN A 140 11.80 -11.58 17.70
C ASN A 140 11.08 -12.18 18.91
N TYR A 141 9.75 -12.26 18.84
CA TYR A 141 8.93 -12.87 19.88
C TYR A 141 9.34 -14.32 20.16
N ASN A 142 9.30 -14.69 21.44
CA ASN A 142 9.46 -16.08 21.84
C ASN A 142 8.17 -16.88 21.57
N GLN A 143 8.24 -18.21 21.71
CA GLN A 143 7.11 -19.10 21.41
C GLN A 143 5.82 -18.71 22.15
N GLN A 144 5.90 -18.30 23.42
CA GLN A 144 4.73 -17.90 24.19
C GLN A 144 4.12 -16.59 23.66
N GLU A 145 4.95 -15.59 23.37
CA GLU A 145 4.51 -14.31 22.81
C GLU A 145 3.90 -14.48 21.42
N THR A 146 4.49 -15.35 20.58
CA THR A 146 3.96 -15.69 19.26
C THR A 146 2.59 -16.35 19.36
N SER A 147 2.39 -17.30 20.27
CA SER A 147 1.07 -17.89 20.50
C SER A 147 0.05 -16.85 20.99
N GLN A 148 0.45 -15.94 21.88
CA GLN A 148 -0.44 -14.86 22.31
C GLN A 148 -0.82 -13.91 21.16
N LEU A 149 0.13 -13.56 20.29
CA LEU A 149 -0.13 -12.75 19.10
C LEU A 149 -1.13 -13.44 18.15
N GLU A 150 -0.98 -14.75 17.95
CA GLU A 150 -1.90 -15.52 17.10
C GLU A 150 -3.33 -15.49 17.66
N TYR A 151 -3.49 -15.68 18.97
CA TYR A 151 -4.79 -15.54 19.65
C TYR A 151 -5.36 -14.12 19.53
N GLU A 152 -4.55 -13.10 19.79
CA GLU A 152 -4.96 -11.69 19.65
C GLU A 152 -5.37 -11.33 18.22
N ALA A 153 -4.67 -11.86 17.21
CA ALA A 153 -5.00 -11.64 15.81
C ALA A 153 -6.35 -12.29 15.44
N ALA A 154 -6.60 -13.52 15.90
CA ALA A 154 -7.87 -14.20 15.72
C ALA A 154 -9.03 -13.47 16.45
N GLU A 155 -8.79 -13.06 17.69
CA GLU A 155 -9.75 -12.29 18.49
C GLU A 155 -10.06 -10.95 17.84
N TYR A 156 -9.04 -10.25 17.33
CA TYR A 156 -9.21 -9.00 16.60
C TYR A 156 -10.18 -9.19 15.42
N ILE A 157 -9.95 -10.20 14.56
CA ILE A 157 -10.83 -10.52 13.42
C ILE A 157 -12.28 -10.72 13.88
N LEU A 158 -12.49 -11.48 14.95
CA LEU A 158 -13.83 -11.88 15.40
C LEU A 158 -14.57 -10.80 16.20
N THR A 159 -13.88 -9.78 16.72
CA THR A 159 -14.50 -8.74 17.57
C THR A 159 -15.29 -7.74 16.74
N PRO A 160 -16.63 -7.67 16.80
CA PRO A 160 -17.41 -6.73 16.00
C PRO A 160 -17.31 -5.28 16.53
N ASP A 161 -17.18 -5.10 17.85
CA ASP A 161 -17.28 -3.81 18.55
C ASP A 161 -15.91 -3.12 18.71
N LEU A 162 -15.15 -3.02 17.63
CA LEU A 162 -13.87 -2.30 17.64
C LEU A 162 -14.09 -0.77 17.54
N PRO A 163 -13.11 0.05 17.97
CA PRO A 163 -13.10 1.49 17.72
C PRO A 163 -13.39 1.79 16.25
N ALA A 164 -14.25 2.78 16.01
CA ALA A 164 -14.60 3.19 14.66
C ALA A 164 -13.36 3.68 13.89
N PHE A 165 -13.25 3.27 12.63
CA PHE A 165 -12.25 3.76 11.71
C PHE A 165 -12.93 4.62 10.66
N ASP A 166 -12.52 5.89 10.54
CA ASP A 166 -13.02 6.82 9.53
C ASP A 166 -12.16 6.71 8.24
N PRO A 167 -12.72 6.23 7.11
CA PRO A 167 -11.99 6.14 5.85
C PRO A 167 -11.70 7.52 5.21
N ASP A 168 -12.49 8.55 5.53
CA ASP A 168 -12.36 9.89 4.96
C ASP A 168 -11.23 10.68 5.63
N THR A 169 -10.91 10.36 6.89
CA THR A 169 -9.72 10.85 7.61
C THR A 169 -8.89 9.70 8.19
N PRO A 170 -8.18 8.94 7.33
CA PRO A 170 -7.60 7.66 7.71
C PRO A 170 -6.33 7.80 8.57
N SER A 171 -6.50 7.88 9.90
CA SER A 171 -5.36 7.87 10.83
C SER A 171 -5.11 6.46 11.38
N LEU A 172 -4.19 5.71 10.74
CA LEU A 172 -3.79 4.38 11.25
C LEU A 172 -3.20 4.47 12.66
N ASN A 173 -2.42 5.52 12.95
CA ASN A 173 -1.83 5.73 14.27
C ASN A 173 -2.90 5.90 15.35
N GLN A 174 -3.92 6.73 15.12
CA GLN A 174 -5.00 6.93 16.09
C GLN A 174 -5.84 5.68 16.27
N PHE A 175 -6.15 4.97 15.17
CA PHE A 175 -6.87 3.71 15.22
C PHE A 175 -6.13 2.67 16.07
N TRP A 176 -4.86 2.39 15.76
CA TRP A 176 -4.09 1.39 16.49
C TRP A 176 -3.83 1.80 17.94
N THR A 177 -3.68 3.10 18.22
CA THR A 177 -3.62 3.60 19.61
C THR A 177 -4.92 3.31 20.36
N SER A 178 -6.07 3.46 19.71
CA SER A 178 -7.37 3.16 20.31
C SER A 178 -7.52 1.66 20.59
N ILE A 179 -7.07 0.80 19.67
CA ILE A 179 -7.00 -0.66 19.86
C ILE A 179 -6.09 -1.01 21.06
N GLY A 180 -4.93 -0.36 21.16
CA GLY A 180 -3.99 -0.55 22.27
C GLY A 180 -4.54 -0.10 23.63
N ASN A 181 -5.55 0.77 23.65
CA ASN A 181 -6.18 1.23 24.89
C ASN A 181 -7.33 0.34 25.36
N LEU A 182 -7.75 -0.65 24.56
CA LEU A 182 -8.78 -1.62 24.95
C LEU A 182 -8.27 -2.50 26.08
N LYS A 183 -9.08 -2.64 27.12
CA LYS A 183 -8.75 -3.42 28.32
C LYS A 183 -9.80 -4.50 28.56
N LEU A 184 -9.31 -5.68 28.94
CA LEU A 184 -10.14 -6.74 29.48
C LEU A 184 -10.67 -6.34 30.87
N PRO A 185 -11.73 -7.01 31.38
CA PRO A 185 -12.23 -6.79 32.75
C PRO A 185 -11.16 -6.97 33.84
N SER A 186 -10.11 -7.74 33.55
CA SER A 186 -8.93 -7.91 34.40
C SER A 186 -8.01 -6.68 34.48
N GLY A 187 -8.30 -5.63 33.70
CA GLY A 187 -7.48 -4.42 33.59
C GLY A 187 -6.27 -4.54 32.66
N LYS A 188 -5.98 -5.73 32.14
CA LYS A 188 -4.91 -5.97 31.16
C LYS A 188 -5.31 -5.47 29.77
N GLN A 189 -4.33 -5.02 29.00
CA GLN A 189 -4.53 -4.65 27.61
C GLN A 189 -4.98 -5.87 26.80
N GLN A 190 -6.06 -5.74 26.04
CA GLN A 190 -6.68 -6.84 25.29
C GLN A 190 -5.79 -7.28 24.12
N PHE A 191 -5.26 -6.32 23.36
CA PHE A 191 -4.43 -6.56 22.17
C PHE A 191 -2.99 -6.08 22.41
N GLN A 192 -2.30 -6.67 23.40
CA GLN A 192 -0.97 -6.21 23.80
C GLN A 192 0.09 -6.45 22.72
N HIS A 193 0.21 -7.68 22.25
CA HIS A 193 1.25 -8.12 21.31
C HIS A 193 0.97 -7.59 19.90
N LEU A 194 -0.29 -7.58 19.49
CA LEU A 194 -0.73 -7.06 18.20
C LEU A 194 -0.52 -5.55 18.12
N PHE A 195 -0.82 -4.79 19.18
CA PHE A 195 -0.54 -3.35 19.25
C PHE A 195 0.97 -3.05 19.26
N ALA A 196 1.77 -3.85 19.95
CA ALA A 196 3.22 -3.68 19.93
C ALA A 196 3.78 -3.86 18.51
N LEU A 197 3.31 -4.88 17.79
CA LEU A 197 3.65 -5.10 16.38
C LEU A 197 3.20 -3.94 15.50
N SER A 198 1.97 -3.44 15.67
CA SER A 198 1.46 -2.35 14.84
C SER A 198 2.27 -1.07 14.97
N LYS A 199 2.69 -0.71 16.18
CA LYS A 199 3.58 0.44 16.41
C LYS A 199 4.90 0.33 15.64
N VAL A 200 5.55 -0.83 15.69
CA VAL A 200 6.85 -1.03 15.02
C VAL A 200 6.68 -0.95 13.50
N VAL A 201 5.64 -1.57 12.97
CA VAL A 201 5.38 -1.55 11.52
C VAL A 201 4.97 -0.16 11.04
N LEU A 202 4.15 0.58 11.80
CA LEU A 202 3.75 1.95 11.45
C LEU A 202 4.93 2.93 11.47
N ALA A 203 5.94 2.66 12.29
CA ALA A 203 7.18 3.43 12.35
C ALA A 203 8.15 3.15 11.19
N LEU A 204 7.83 2.21 10.28
CA LEU A 204 8.67 1.95 9.12
C LEU A 204 8.73 3.20 8.22
N PRO A 205 9.95 3.62 7.81
CA PRO A 205 10.11 4.71 6.87
C PRO A 205 9.52 4.29 5.52
N HIS A 206 8.44 4.94 5.11
CA HIS A 206 7.64 4.57 3.94
C HIS A 206 7.77 5.60 2.79
N SER A 207 8.44 6.72 3.03
CA SER A 207 8.69 7.75 2.01
C SER A 207 10.17 8.10 1.95
N ASN A 208 10.70 8.15 0.73
CA ASN A 208 12.03 8.70 0.51
C ASN A 208 12.08 10.20 0.81
N ALA A 209 10.95 10.89 0.94
CA ALA A 209 10.90 12.33 1.23
C ALA A 209 11.63 12.69 2.54
N ASP A 210 11.56 11.87 3.58
CA ASP A 210 12.29 12.13 4.83
C ASP A 210 13.81 11.94 4.66
N THR A 211 14.22 10.94 3.87
CA THR A 211 15.63 10.76 3.49
C THR A 211 16.11 11.90 2.59
N GLU A 212 15.33 12.34 1.61
CA GLU A 212 15.64 13.47 0.72
C GLU A 212 15.68 14.80 1.46
N ARG A 213 14.80 15.00 2.46
CA ARG A 213 14.85 16.15 3.37
C ARG A 213 16.15 16.12 4.16
N THR A 214 16.57 14.94 4.64
CA THR A 214 17.84 14.73 5.35
C THR A 214 19.04 15.00 4.43
N PHE A 215 19.03 14.51 3.19
CA PHE A 215 20.07 14.81 2.20
C PHE A 215 20.10 16.29 1.82
N SER A 216 18.94 16.95 1.73
CA SER A 216 18.85 18.39 1.51
C SER A 216 19.43 19.18 2.68
N MET A 217 19.21 18.74 3.92
CA MET A 217 19.86 19.30 5.11
C MET A 217 21.37 19.10 5.07
N LEU A 218 21.83 17.92 4.71
CA LEU A 218 23.25 17.60 4.54
C LEU A 218 23.91 18.52 3.50
N LYS A 219 23.28 18.68 2.33
CA LYS A 219 23.75 19.58 1.26
C LYS A 219 23.85 21.04 1.73
N LYS A 220 22.95 21.49 2.61
CA LYS A 220 23.02 22.84 3.22
C LYS A 220 24.13 22.97 4.26
N ILE A 221 24.51 21.88 4.93
CA ILE A 221 25.64 21.85 5.88
C ILE A 221 26.96 21.89 5.11
N GLN A 222 27.05 21.14 4.01
CA GLN A 222 28.20 21.02 3.12
C GLN A 222 28.17 22.04 1.95
N SER A 223 27.78 23.30 2.19
CA SER A 223 27.84 24.33 1.12
C SER A 223 29.28 24.61 0.68
N ASP A 224 29.55 24.91 -0.60
CA ASP A 224 30.89 25.13 -1.23
C ASP A 224 32.02 25.71 -0.34
N PRO A 225 31.85 26.74 0.51
CA PRO A 225 32.92 27.20 1.41
C PRO A 225 33.18 26.31 2.65
N ARG A 226 32.44 25.20 2.83
CA ARG A 226 32.42 24.29 4.00
C ARG A 226 32.56 22.81 3.61
N ASP A 227 33.15 22.52 2.46
CA ASP A 227 33.25 21.15 1.91
C ASP A 227 34.14 20.20 2.71
N ASN A 228 34.93 20.71 3.67
CA ASN A 228 35.89 19.91 4.42
C ASN A 228 35.55 19.79 5.92
N LEU A 229 34.26 19.68 6.24
CA LEU A 229 33.83 19.36 7.60
C LEU A 229 34.11 17.89 7.92
N ALA A 230 34.71 17.62 9.08
CA ALA A 230 34.89 16.25 9.56
C ALA A 230 33.52 15.57 9.75
N ASN A 231 33.42 14.27 9.44
CA ASN A 231 32.19 13.48 9.56
C ASN A 231 31.54 13.62 10.95
N LYS A 232 32.33 13.66 12.02
CA LYS A 232 31.82 13.86 13.40
C LYS A 232 31.04 15.17 13.54
N THR A 233 31.55 16.25 12.94
CA THR A 233 30.89 17.56 12.97
C THR A 233 29.63 17.56 12.10
N ILE A 234 29.67 16.90 10.93
CA ILE A 234 28.50 16.73 10.06
C ILE A 234 27.40 15.97 10.81
N HIS A 235 27.72 14.82 11.42
CA HIS A 235 26.76 14.05 12.21
C HIS A 235 26.17 14.88 13.36
N GLY A 236 27.01 15.58 14.13
CA GLY A 236 26.53 16.45 15.21
C GLY A 236 25.57 17.54 14.74
N LEU A 237 25.90 18.22 13.63
CA LEU A 237 25.05 19.26 13.05
C LEU A 237 23.74 18.69 12.49
N LEU A 238 23.79 17.53 11.86
CA LEU A 238 22.63 16.85 11.31
C LEU A 238 21.67 16.42 12.43
N SER A 239 22.20 15.77 13.49
CA SER A 239 21.41 15.36 14.66
C SER A 239 20.74 16.54 15.35
N VAL A 240 21.45 17.65 15.55
CA VAL A 240 20.86 18.87 16.13
C VAL A 240 19.74 19.43 15.26
N LYS A 241 19.89 19.42 13.94
CA LYS A 241 18.86 19.94 13.02
C LYS A 241 17.63 19.04 12.96
N ILE A 242 17.81 17.72 12.89
CA ILE A 242 16.72 16.75 12.89
C ILE A 242 15.91 16.88 14.19
N ASN A 243 16.59 16.89 15.34
CA ASN A 243 15.93 16.96 16.65
C ASN A 243 15.24 18.29 16.93
N ARG A 244 15.57 19.38 16.20
CA ARG A 244 14.86 20.66 16.29
C ARG A 244 13.61 20.73 15.39
N LEU A 245 13.48 19.85 14.41
CA LEU A 245 12.39 19.87 13.42
C LEU A 245 11.26 18.88 13.74
N SER A 246 11.49 17.92 14.62
CA SER A 246 10.43 17.08 15.18
C SER A 246 9.79 17.80 16.37
N PRO A 247 8.50 18.18 16.33
CA PRO A 247 7.80 18.60 17.53
C PRO A 247 7.75 17.40 18.49
N VAL A 248 8.13 17.64 19.74
CA VAL A 248 7.91 16.70 20.85
C VAL A 248 6.41 16.51 21.08
#